data_AF-A0AAD5XZP4-F1
#
_entry.id   AF-A0AAD5XZP4-F1
#
_cell.length_a   1.000
_cell.length_b   1.000
_cell.length_c   1.000
_cell.angle_alpha   90.00
_cell.angle_beta   90.00
_cell.angle_gamma   90.00
#
_symmetry.space_group_name_H-M   'P 1'
#
loop_
_entity.id
_entity.type
_entity.pdbx_description
1 polymer ?
#
loop_
_entity_poly.entity_id
_entity_poly.type
_entity_poly.pdbx_seq_one_letter_code
_entity_poly.pdbx_strand_id
1 'polypeptide(L)'
;MLLPNSLRDLCNSMQISYKKGFFPYTFPNASNLNYIGITPIDHFNQEDKIYVEIVNNWSLKNETIKYLHLDLMALYNILFKVSKSIYNKFYLNITSSVSLPSLAMKEGGYYGGLVDVYETFGENLFYYDVNSLYPFAMLKDMPVGNPVEPVRKSKLITPLGEWEAWYLSEELKAALNANVGYEIIEIIEGVQFERNSNIFKTYINDFYSIKVNSKGAERNLAKLFLNSLYGRMGIKPIDFETIFINKKDFNPNLSILSVMELDNHLLIDLPISYYKSKKPLVNIAIAGAITAYSRMHINKFKNIPNNKCYYTDTDSVILEKELSKDLISKKLGDMK
;
A
#
# COMPACT_ATOMS: atom_id res chain seq x y z
N MET A 1 4.58 -7.90 3.78
CA MET A 1 5.62 -7.94 2.72
C MET A 1 6.68 -6.87 2.98
N LEU A 2 7.95 -7.11 2.63
CA LEU A 2 9.04 -6.12 2.70
C LEU A 2 9.30 -5.42 1.35
N LEU A 3 9.10 -6.11 0.24
CA LEU A 3 9.28 -5.60 -1.13
C LEU A 3 8.06 -6.03 -1.97
N PRO A 4 7.19 -5.11 -2.43
CA PRO A 4 5.88 -5.43 -2.97
C PRO A 4 5.84 -5.67 -4.49
N ASN A 5 6.99 -5.64 -5.17
CA ASN A 5 7.09 -5.79 -6.63
C ASN A 5 7.57 -7.21 -7.00
N SER A 6 7.42 -7.61 -8.27
CA SER A 6 7.95 -8.90 -8.72
C SER A 6 9.48 -8.95 -8.61
N LEU A 7 10.04 -10.15 -8.45
CA LEU A 7 11.48 -10.36 -8.38
C LEU A 7 12.20 -9.87 -9.66
N ARG A 8 11.54 -9.97 -10.83
CA ARG A 8 12.07 -9.49 -12.13
C ARG A 8 12.19 -7.95 -12.14
N ASP A 9 11.15 -7.25 -11.67
CA ASP A 9 11.15 -5.78 -11.55
C ASP A 9 12.11 -5.26 -10.50
N LEU A 10 12.25 -6.01 -9.39
CA LEU A 10 13.25 -5.72 -8.37
C LEU A 10 14.66 -5.86 -8.95
N CYS A 11 15.02 -6.96 -9.63
CA CYS A 11 16.33 -7.09 -10.28
C CYS A 11 16.64 -5.92 -11.23
N ASN A 12 15.67 -5.56 -12.09
CA ASN A 12 15.81 -4.48 -13.06
C ASN A 12 15.98 -3.11 -12.36
N SER A 13 15.08 -2.75 -11.44
CA SER A 13 15.10 -1.46 -10.74
C SER A 13 16.24 -1.32 -9.72
N MET A 14 16.75 -2.44 -9.19
CA MET A 14 17.91 -2.52 -8.30
C MET A 14 19.24 -2.63 -9.04
N GLN A 15 19.25 -2.81 -10.37
CA GLN A 15 20.46 -3.11 -11.16
C GLN A 15 21.25 -4.29 -10.56
N ILE A 16 20.60 -5.44 -10.43
CA ILE A 16 21.23 -6.71 -10.04
C ILE A 16 21.64 -7.47 -11.31
N SER A 17 22.85 -8.04 -11.31
CA SER A 17 23.38 -8.83 -12.43
C SER A 17 22.59 -10.12 -12.66
N TYR A 18 22.19 -10.81 -11.58
CA TYR A 18 21.28 -11.94 -11.60
C TYR A 18 19.88 -11.48 -12.03
N LYS A 19 19.43 -11.92 -13.21
CA LYS A 19 18.06 -11.74 -13.69
C LYS A 19 17.24 -12.98 -13.37
N LYS A 20 15.96 -12.78 -13.01
CA LYS A 20 14.97 -13.87 -12.92
C LYS A 20 14.85 -14.55 -14.29
N GLY A 21 15.01 -15.87 -14.32
CA GLY A 21 14.94 -16.66 -15.55
C GLY A 21 13.52 -16.80 -16.13
N PHE A 22 13.42 -17.72 -17.08
CA PHE A 22 12.19 -18.17 -17.72
C PHE A 22 11.96 -19.64 -17.35
N PHE A 23 10.71 -20.06 -17.15
CA PHE A 23 10.40 -21.43 -16.72
C PHE A 23 9.04 -21.91 -17.29
N PRO A 24 8.94 -23.16 -17.79
CA PRO A 24 7.72 -23.66 -18.42
C PRO A 24 6.75 -24.22 -17.37
N TYR A 25 6.07 -23.35 -16.62
CA TYR A 25 5.29 -23.75 -15.43
C TYR A 25 4.24 -24.85 -15.65
N THR A 26 3.71 -25.01 -16.87
CA THR A 26 2.69 -26.02 -17.20
C THR A 26 3.28 -27.34 -17.72
N PHE A 27 4.61 -27.48 -17.82
CA PHE A 27 5.26 -28.72 -18.27
C PHE A 27 5.52 -29.74 -17.15
N PRO A 28 6.01 -29.36 -15.94
CA PRO A 28 6.29 -30.30 -14.87
C PRO A 28 5.03 -31.03 -14.38
N ASN A 29 5.14 -32.35 -14.28
CA ASN A 29 4.17 -33.21 -13.61
C ASN A 29 4.89 -34.40 -12.96
N ALA A 30 4.18 -35.18 -12.15
CA ALA A 30 4.76 -36.29 -11.39
C ALA A 30 5.48 -37.36 -12.23
N SER A 31 5.11 -37.52 -13.52
CA SER A 31 5.72 -38.53 -14.41
C SER A 31 6.97 -38.05 -15.15
N ASN A 32 7.14 -36.75 -15.37
CA ASN A 32 8.19 -36.20 -16.26
C ASN A 32 9.33 -35.46 -15.54
N LEU A 33 9.44 -35.53 -14.20
CA LEU A 33 10.46 -34.82 -13.42
C LEU A 33 11.91 -35.07 -13.87
N ASN A 34 12.20 -36.24 -14.45
CA ASN A 34 13.51 -36.60 -15.01
C ASN A 34 13.56 -36.47 -16.56
N TYR A 35 12.67 -35.71 -17.18
CA TYR A 35 12.63 -35.49 -18.63
C TYR A 35 13.95 -34.91 -19.14
N ILE A 36 14.41 -35.49 -20.25
CA ILE A 36 15.52 -35.03 -21.08
C ILE A 36 15.04 -35.14 -22.54
N GLY A 37 15.06 -34.04 -23.29
CA GLY A 37 14.57 -34.02 -24.67
C GLY A 37 14.57 -32.61 -25.27
N ILE A 38 13.66 -32.34 -26.22
CA ILE A 38 13.52 -31.00 -26.82
C ILE A 38 12.96 -30.01 -25.78
N THR A 39 13.43 -28.76 -25.78
CA THR A 39 12.88 -27.66 -24.95
C THR A 39 11.35 -27.57 -25.14
N PRO A 40 10.54 -27.62 -24.06
CA PRO A 40 9.07 -27.60 -24.14
C PRO A 40 8.54 -26.18 -24.36
N ILE A 41 8.85 -25.59 -25.53
CA ILE A 41 8.66 -24.15 -25.82
C ILE A 41 7.22 -23.68 -25.61
N ASP A 42 6.21 -24.52 -25.87
CA ASP A 42 4.80 -24.14 -25.75
C ASP A 42 4.27 -24.03 -24.32
N HIS A 43 5.04 -24.50 -23.33
CA HIS A 43 4.72 -24.37 -21.92
C HIS A 43 5.30 -23.10 -21.26
N PHE A 44 6.05 -22.29 -22.01
CA PHE A 44 6.50 -20.95 -21.59
C PHE A 44 5.46 -19.88 -21.96
N ASN A 45 5.39 -18.80 -21.16
CA ASN A 45 4.55 -17.65 -21.46
C ASN A 45 4.92 -17.02 -22.82
N GLN A 46 3.94 -16.49 -23.54
CA GLN A 46 4.13 -16.00 -24.92
C GLN A 46 5.21 -14.90 -25.05
N GLU A 47 5.32 -14.02 -24.05
CA GLU A 47 6.38 -13.00 -23.95
C GLU A 47 7.76 -13.60 -23.66
N ASP A 48 7.81 -14.67 -22.84
CA ASP A 48 9.04 -15.32 -22.43
C ASP A 48 9.64 -16.18 -23.58
N LYS A 49 8.80 -16.74 -24.48
CA LYS A 49 9.21 -17.65 -25.58
C LYS A 49 10.34 -17.08 -26.46
N ILE A 50 10.37 -15.77 -26.68
CA ILE A 50 11.37 -15.07 -27.53
C ILE A 50 12.79 -15.18 -26.96
N TYR A 51 12.92 -15.42 -25.64
CA TYR A 51 14.20 -15.48 -24.92
C TYR A 51 14.64 -16.91 -24.55
N VAL A 52 13.94 -17.93 -25.06
CA VAL A 52 14.16 -19.34 -24.70
C VAL A 52 14.82 -20.10 -25.85
N GLU A 53 15.97 -20.70 -25.59
CA GLU A 53 16.71 -21.50 -26.57
C GLU A 53 16.09 -22.91 -26.73
N ILE A 54 15.88 -23.33 -27.98
CA ILE A 54 15.36 -24.67 -28.30
C ILE A 54 16.55 -25.60 -28.49
N VAL A 55 16.74 -26.54 -27.55
CA VAL A 55 17.83 -27.51 -27.55
C VAL A 55 17.28 -28.93 -27.39
N ASN A 56 17.92 -29.91 -28.02
CA ASN A 56 17.45 -31.31 -28.08
C ASN A 56 17.80 -32.15 -26.84
N ASN A 57 18.54 -31.60 -25.88
CA ASN A 57 19.00 -32.25 -24.65
C ASN A 57 18.63 -31.44 -23.40
N TRP A 58 17.48 -30.75 -23.45
CA TRP A 58 16.91 -29.94 -22.38
C TRP A 58 16.47 -30.85 -21.23
N SER A 59 17.08 -30.68 -20.05
CA SER A 59 16.76 -31.47 -18.86
C SER A 59 15.91 -30.67 -17.88
N LEU A 60 14.69 -31.14 -17.61
CA LEU A 60 13.75 -30.46 -16.70
C LEU A 60 14.36 -30.29 -15.31
N LYS A 61 14.99 -31.34 -14.78
CA LYS A 61 15.63 -31.32 -13.45
C LYS A 61 16.72 -30.26 -13.34
N ASN A 62 17.61 -30.18 -14.34
CA ASN A 62 18.73 -29.24 -14.31
C ASN A 62 18.25 -27.79 -14.46
N GLU A 63 17.32 -27.53 -15.38
CA GLU A 63 16.76 -26.19 -15.58
C GLU A 63 15.89 -25.74 -14.40
N THR A 64 15.20 -26.65 -13.71
CA THR A 64 14.50 -26.36 -12.45
C THR A 64 15.48 -25.94 -11.35
N ILE A 65 16.57 -26.67 -11.15
CA ILE A 65 17.61 -26.36 -10.15
C ILE A 65 18.27 -25.00 -10.46
N LYS A 66 18.63 -24.77 -11.73
CA LYS A 66 19.18 -23.51 -12.25
C LYS A 66 18.23 -22.33 -12.03
N TYR A 67 16.94 -22.52 -12.32
CA TYR A 67 15.91 -21.50 -12.11
C TYR A 67 15.74 -21.13 -10.63
N LEU A 68 15.63 -22.13 -9.74
CA LEU A 68 15.55 -21.93 -8.30
C LEU A 68 16.82 -21.25 -7.74
N HIS A 69 17.99 -21.62 -8.23
CA HIS A 69 19.25 -20.97 -7.86
C HIS A 69 19.30 -19.50 -8.28
N LEU A 70 18.87 -19.18 -9.50
CA LEU A 70 18.78 -17.79 -9.99
C LEU A 70 17.79 -16.96 -9.16
N ASP A 71 16.64 -17.52 -8.80
CA ASP A 71 15.66 -16.85 -7.93
C ASP A 71 16.21 -16.59 -6.52
N LEU A 72 16.88 -17.58 -5.91
CA LEU A 72 17.53 -17.43 -4.60
C LEU A 72 18.65 -16.38 -4.63
N MET A 73 19.52 -16.41 -5.65
CA MET A 73 20.61 -15.46 -5.81
C MET A 73 20.10 -14.04 -6.10
N ALA A 74 19.06 -13.89 -6.92
CA ALA A 74 18.38 -12.62 -7.14
C ALA A 74 17.80 -12.07 -5.83
N LEU A 75 17.01 -12.87 -5.11
CA LEU A 75 16.38 -12.46 -3.85
C LEU A 75 17.41 -12.07 -2.78
N TYR A 76 18.47 -12.88 -2.61
CA TYR A 76 19.56 -12.58 -1.69
C TYR A 76 20.25 -11.25 -2.03
N ASN A 77 20.63 -11.03 -3.30
CA ASN A 77 21.29 -9.79 -3.70
C ASN A 77 20.39 -8.56 -3.56
N ILE A 78 19.09 -8.69 -3.83
CA ILE A 78 18.10 -7.63 -3.58
C ILE A 78 18.00 -7.33 -2.08
N LEU A 79 17.78 -8.34 -1.24
CA LEU A 79 17.65 -8.17 0.22
C LEU A 79 18.93 -7.58 0.83
N PHE A 80 20.11 -8.02 0.40
CA PHE A 80 21.39 -7.48 0.84
C PHE A 80 21.58 -6.00 0.42
N LYS A 81 21.25 -5.66 -0.84
CA LYS A 81 21.36 -4.28 -1.35
C LYS A 81 20.36 -3.34 -0.66
N VAL A 82 19.13 -3.81 -0.41
CA VAL A 82 18.10 -3.11 0.39
C VAL A 82 18.57 -2.93 1.83
N SER A 83 19.03 -3.99 2.49
CA SER A 83 19.53 -3.95 3.87
C SER A 83 20.67 -2.94 4.03
N LYS A 84 21.67 -2.99 3.14
CA LYS A 84 22.81 -2.07 3.16
C LYS A 84 22.41 -0.64 2.84
N SER A 85 21.47 -0.42 1.91
CA SER A 85 20.94 0.92 1.60
C SER A 85 20.19 1.54 2.78
N ILE A 86 19.30 0.76 3.42
CA ILE A 86 18.50 1.21 4.56
C ILE A 86 19.39 1.42 5.81
N TYR A 87 20.31 0.49 6.10
CA TYR A 87 21.22 0.64 7.24
C TYR A 87 22.17 1.83 7.05
N ASN A 88 22.75 2.02 5.88
CA ASN A 88 23.68 3.13 5.64
C ASN A 88 23.01 4.52 5.61
N LYS A 89 21.69 4.61 5.37
CA LYS A 89 20.94 5.89 5.33
C LYS A 89 20.18 6.20 6.62
N PHE A 90 19.69 5.18 7.33
CA PHE A 90 18.77 5.33 8.45
C PHE A 90 19.22 4.59 9.73
N TYR A 91 20.34 3.86 9.69
CA TYR A 91 20.82 2.98 10.76
C TYR A 91 19.81 1.90 11.22
N LEU A 92 18.80 1.62 10.38
CA LEU A 92 17.78 0.60 10.62
C LEU A 92 18.23 -0.76 10.08
N ASN A 93 18.14 -1.81 10.90
CA ASN A 93 18.33 -3.19 10.46
C ASN A 93 17.00 -3.78 9.97
N ILE A 94 16.92 -4.20 8.71
CA ILE A 94 15.69 -4.72 8.11
C ILE A 94 15.20 -6.02 8.77
N THR A 95 16.09 -6.82 9.37
CA THR A 95 15.70 -8.08 10.05
C THR A 95 14.95 -7.86 11.36
N SER A 96 14.91 -6.62 11.86
CA SER A 96 14.09 -6.25 13.04
C SER A 96 12.58 -6.15 12.74
N SER A 97 12.14 -6.32 11.49
CA SER A 97 10.75 -6.11 11.08
C SER A 97 10.29 -7.01 9.92
N VAL A 98 9.18 -7.71 10.11
CA VAL A 98 8.61 -8.68 9.16
C VAL A 98 7.94 -8.02 7.93
N SER A 99 7.72 -6.70 7.97
CA SER A 99 7.13 -5.95 6.85
C SER A 99 7.77 -4.57 6.72
N LEU A 100 7.80 -3.99 5.52
CA LEU A 100 8.31 -2.62 5.37
C LEU A 100 7.44 -1.61 6.14
N PRO A 101 6.10 -1.75 6.19
CA PRO A 101 5.30 -0.91 7.06
C PRO A 101 5.66 -1.06 8.55
N SER A 102 6.04 -2.24 9.05
CA SER A 102 6.61 -2.41 10.40
C SER A 102 7.97 -1.71 10.56
N LEU A 103 8.84 -1.80 9.54
CA LEU A 103 10.16 -1.17 9.53
C LEU A 103 10.06 0.36 9.46
N ALA A 104 9.04 0.87 8.77
CA ALA A 104 8.64 2.26 8.72
C ALA A 104 7.99 2.73 10.04
N MET A 105 7.41 1.80 10.82
CA MET A 105 6.56 2.10 11.97
C MET A 105 6.86 1.27 13.21
N LYS A 106 7.68 1.87 14.05
CA LYS A 106 7.14 2.29 15.35
C LYS A 106 6.12 3.43 15.07
N GLU A 107 4.88 3.33 15.58
CA GLU A 107 3.77 4.34 15.57
C GLU A 107 2.83 4.54 14.34
N GLY A 108 1.48 4.35 14.51
CA GLY A 108 0.37 5.04 13.75
C GLY A 108 -0.92 4.23 13.39
N GLY A 109 -2.13 4.86 13.15
CA GLY A 109 -3.47 4.21 12.89
C GLY A 109 -4.47 4.81 11.82
N TYR A 110 -5.51 4.06 11.35
CA TYR A 110 -6.16 3.94 9.99
C TYR A 110 -7.32 4.87 9.50
N TYR A 111 -7.27 5.37 8.23
CA TYR A 111 -8.40 5.53 7.25
C TYR A 111 -7.94 5.36 5.77
N GLY A 112 -8.85 5.38 4.76
CA GLY A 112 -8.56 5.15 3.31
C GLY A 112 -9.07 6.23 2.32
N GLY A 113 -8.99 5.93 1.01
CA GLY A 113 -9.23 6.86 -0.12
C GLY A 113 -10.69 7.11 -0.54
N LEU A 114 -10.88 7.98 -1.53
CA LEU A 114 -12.17 8.45 -2.07
C LEU A 114 -12.16 8.37 -3.61
N VAL A 115 -13.19 7.77 -4.20
CA VAL A 115 -13.34 7.66 -5.67
C VAL A 115 -14.72 8.16 -6.06
N ASP A 116 -14.80 9.13 -6.96
CA ASP A 116 -16.06 9.63 -7.52
C ASP A 116 -16.01 9.64 -9.06
N VAL A 117 -17.12 9.25 -9.70
CA VAL A 117 -17.35 9.41 -11.14
C VAL A 117 -18.43 10.47 -11.30
N TYR A 118 -18.12 11.58 -11.97
CA TYR A 118 -19.07 12.65 -12.25
C TYR A 118 -19.64 12.54 -13.67
N GLU A 119 -18.82 12.09 -14.62
CA GLU A 119 -19.18 11.92 -16.03
C GLU A 119 -18.59 10.62 -16.58
N THR A 120 -19.37 9.90 -17.38
CA THR A 120 -18.97 8.59 -17.94
C THR A 120 -18.38 8.66 -19.35
N PHE A 121 -18.36 9.84 -19.97
CA PHE A 121 -17.83 10.07 -21.31
C PHE A 121 -17.26 11.50 -21.43
N GLY A 122 -16.18 11.66 -22.21
CA GLY A 122 -15.60 12.96 -22.54
C GLY A 122 -14.35 12.79 -23.41
N GLU A 123 -14.01 13.82 -24.17
CA GLU A 123 -12.89 13.82 -25.12
C GLU A 123 -11.88 14.94 -24.79
N ASN A 124 -10.61 14.74 -25.14
CA ASN A 124 -9.52 15.72 -24.94
C ASN A 124 -9.33 16.21 -23.49
N LEU A 125 -9.61 15.33 -22.51
CA LEU A 125 -9.53 15.63 -21.08
C LEU A 125 -8.08 15.61 -20.55
N PHE A 126 -7.85 16.33 -19.45
CA PHE A 126 -6.55 16.46 -18.78
C PHE A 126 -6.52 15.65 -17.49
N TYR A 127 -5.62 14.66 -17.40
CA TYR A 127 -5.37 13.88 -16.18
C TYR A 127 -4.26 14.53 -15.35
N TYR A 128 -4.49 14.66 -14.03
CA TYR A 128 -3.49 15.15 -13.07
C TYR A 128 -3.46 14.28 -11.80
N ASP A 129 -2.28 14.18 -11.18
CA ASP A 129 -2.04 13.33 -10.00
C ASP A 129 -1.23 14.12 -8.96
N VAL A 130 -1.72 14.27 -7.74
CA VAL A 130 -1.03 15.03 -6.67
C VAL A 130 0.29 14.35 -6.32
N ASN A 131 1.34 15.14 -6.13
CA ASN A 131 2.64 14.63 -5.70
C ASN A 131 2.60 14.13 -4.24
N SER A 132 2.24 12.86 -4.04
CA SER A 132 2.16 12.19 -2.73
C SER A 132 1.18 12.87 -1.76
N LEU A 133 -0.11 12.78 -2.07
CA LEU A 133 -1.18 13.46 -1.32
C LEU A 133 -1.22 13.11 0.17
N TYR A 134 -1.18 11.82 0.52
CA TYR A 134 -1.22 11.45 1.95
C TYR A 134 0.02 11.98 2.70
N PRO A 135 1.28 11.81 2.23
CA PRO A 135 2.43 12.52 2.81
C PRO A 135 2.30 14.04 2.92
N PHE A 136 1.65 14.72 1.98
CA PHE A 136 1.38 16.15 2.08
C PHE A 136 0.37 16.46 3.21
N ALA A 137 -0.70 15.66 3.32
CA ALA A 137 -1.65 15.74 4.42
C ALA A 137 -1.00 15.46 5.79
N MET A 138 0.06 14.62 5.84
CA MET A 138 0.84 14.35 7.05
C MET A 138 1.69 15.53 7.55
N LEU A 139 1.76 16.65 6.81
CA LEU A 139 2.37 17.89 7.28
C LEU A 139 1.40 18.84 8.03
N LYS A 140 0.14 18.43 8.22
CA LYS A 140 -0.87 19.19 8.95
C LYS A 140 -0.82 18.91 10.46
N ASP A 141 -1.62 19.65 11.21
CA ASP A 141 -1.85 19.41 12.64
C ASP A 141 -2.57 18.07 12.81
N MET A 142 -2.12 17.24 13.74
CA MET A 142 -2.61 15.88 13.93
C MET A 142 -3.24 15.69 15.32
N PRO A 143 -4.29 14.86 15.44
CA PRO A 143 -4.87 14.47 16.72
C PRO A 143 -3.93 13.48 17.44
N VAL A 144 -3.55 13.81 18.66
CA VAL A 144 -2.70 12.99 19.55
C VAL A 144 -3.35 12.87 20.94
N GLY A 145 -2.65 12.24 21.89
CA GLY A 145 -3.18 11.88 23.21
C GLY A 145 -3.84 10.49 23.22
N ASN A 146 -4.65 10.23 24.25
CA ASN A 146 -5.35 8.95 24.46
C ASN A 146 -6.88 9.13 24.33
N PRO A 147 -7.43 9.16 23.10
CA PRO A 147 -8.87 9.28 22.86
C PRO A 147 -9.63 7.97 23.06
N VAL A 148 -10.96 8.07 23.20
CA VAL A 148 -11.87 6.92 23.02
C VAL A 148 -11.97 6.60 21.52
N GLU A 149 -11.84 5.31 21.15
CA GLU A 149 -11.77 4.88 19.75
C GLU A 149 -13.17 4.81 19.11
N PRO A 150 -13.49 5.61 18.05
CA PRO A 150 -14.79 5.58 17.39
C PRO A 150 -14.94 4.34 16.49
N VAL A 151 -16.09 3.66 16.58
CA VAL A 151 -16.32 2.37 15.91
C VAL A 151 -17.04 2.53 14.56
N ARG A 152 -16.40 2.06 13.50
CA ARG A 152 -16.89 2.11 12.10
C ARG A 152 -17.97 1.06 11.83
N LYS A 153 -19.11 1.47 11.22
CA LYS A 153 -20.21 0.57 10.80
C LYS A 153 -20.30 0.24 9.30
N SER A 154 -19.78 1.06 8.37
CA SER A 154 -20.08 0.94 6.92
C SER A 154 -18.88 1.23 5.98
N LYS A 155 -19.10 1.36 4.66
CA LYS A 155 -18.14 1.93 3.70
C LYS A 155 -18.28 3.46 3.66
N LEU A 156 -17.25 4.16 3.19
CA LEU A 156 -17.39 5.56 2.79
C LEU A 156 -18.39 5.67 1.63
N ILE A 157 -19.29 6.65 1.73
CA ILE A 157 -20.29 7.00 0.72
C ILE A 157 -20.37 8.53 0.63
N THR A 158 -20.74 9.03 -0.55
CA THR A 158 -20.94 10.45 -0.86
C THR A 158 -22.42 10.67 -1.25
N PRO A 159 -23.37 10.61 -0.27
CA PRO A 159 -24.79 10.71 -0.55
C PRO A 159 -25.20 12.14 -0.97
N LEU A 160 -26.38 12.24 -1.58
CA LEU A 160 -27.09 13.50 -1.83
C LEU A 160 -28.31 13.56 -0.90
N GLY A 161 -28.62 14.74 -0.35
CA GLY A 161 -29.69 14.94 0.63
C GLY A 161 -29.14 15.13 2.04
N GLU A 162 -29.81 14.57 3.05
CA GLU A 162 -29.43 14.63 4.46
C GLU A 162 -28.83 13.29 4.92
N TRP A 163 -27.81 13.32 5.79
CA TRP A 163 -27.20 12.12 6.35
C TRP A 163 -26.42 12.40 7.65
N GLU A 164 -26.10 11.34 8.40
CA GLU A 164 -25.28 11.35 9.60
C GLU A 164 -23.90 10.73 9.31
N ALA A 165 -22.80 11.38 9.72
CA ALA A 165 -21.45 10.80 9.63
C ALA A 165 -20.45 11.49 10.58
N TRP A 166 -19.37 10.77 10.92
CA TRP A 166 -18.22 11.31 11.66
C TRP A 166 -17.27 12.08 10.72
N TYR A 167 -16.92 13.31 11.11
CA TYR A 167 -16.04 14.21 10.36
C TYR A 167 -14.87 14.72 11.20
N LEU A 168 -13.77 15.07 10.54
CA LEU A 168 -12.78 15.96 11.17
C LEU A 168 -13.40 17.37 11.29
N SER A 169 -13.14 18.06 12.41
CA SER A 169 -13.61 19.44 12.60
C SER A 169 -13.11 20.42 11.53
N GLU A 170 -11.96 20.17 10.92
CA GLU A 170 -11.47 20.94 9.77
C GLU A 170 -12.21 20.64 8.44
N GLU A 171 -12.81 19.45 8.28
CA GLU A 171 -13.72 19.17 7.16
C GLU A 171 -15.04 19.94 7.34
N LEU A 172 -15.60 19.96 8.55
CA LEU A 172 -16.82 20.73 8.86
C LEU A 172 -16.60 22.24 8.61
N LYS A 173 -15.47 22.80 9.06
CA LYS A 173 -15.09 24.19 8.76
C LYS A 173 -14.94 24.48 7.27
N ALA A 174 -14.49 23.50 6.47
CA ALA A 174 -14.38 23.65 5.03
C ALA A 174 -15.72 23.49 4.31
N ALA A 175 -16.63 22.64 4.82
CA ALA A 175 -17.99 22.48 4.32
C ALA A 175 -18.84 23.74 4.55
N LEU A 176 -18.68 24.39 5.71
CA LEU A 176 -19.28 25.69 6.05
C LEU A 176 -18.70 26.89 5.27
N ASN A 177 -17.70 26.69 4.42
CA ASN A 177 -17.19 27.76 3.57
C ASN A 177 -18.20 28.06 2.46
N ALA A 178 -18.60 29.32 2.30
CA ALA A 178 -19.73 29.76 1.47
C ALA A 178 -19.69 29.30 0.00
N ASN A 179 -18.52 28.90 -0.51
CA ASN A 179 -18.34 28.39 -1.88
C ASN A 179 -18.61 26.87 -2.03
N VAL A 180 -18.97 26.15 -0.96
CA VAL A 180 -19.17 24.67 -0.99
C VAL A 180 -20.64 24.28 -0.83
N GLY A 181 -21.45 25.08 -0.14
CA GLY A 181 -22.92 24.93 -0.12
C GLY A 181 -23.49 23.83 0.78
N TYR A 182 -22.73 23.31 1.75
CA TYR A 182 -23.26 22.39 2.77
C TYR A 182 -23.80 23.17 3.98
N GLU A 183 -24.94 22.72 4.49
CA GLU A 183 -25.52 23.14 5.76
C GLU A 183 -25.25 22.08 6.84
N ILE A 184 -25.01 22.50 8.08
CA ILE A 184 -24.89 21.60 9.24
C ILE A 184 -26.16 21.75 10.06
N ILE A 185 -27.01 20.72 10.02
CA ILE A 185 -28.31 20.69 10.70
C ILE A 185 -28.11 20.56 12.23
N GLU A 186 -27.28 19.59 12.66
CA GLU A 186 -27.05 19.29 14.08
C GLU A 186 -25.62 18.75 14.30
N ILE A 187 -25.07 18.94 15.51
CA ILE A 187 -23.87 18.26 16.01
C ILE A 187 -24.30 17.37 17.17
N ILE A 188 -24.48 16.07 16.90
CA ILE A 188 -25.00 15.08 17.86
C ILE A 188 -23.99 14.81 18.98
N GLU A 189 -22.74 14.50 18.61
CA GLU A 189 -21.66 14.21 19.55
C GLU A 189 -20.28 14.57 18.94
N GLY A 190 -19.21 14.50 19.74
CA GLY A 190 -17.86 14.77 19.28
C GLY A 190 -16.77 14.30 20.25
N VAL A 191 -15.62 13.93 19.70
CA VAL A 191 -14.44 13.49 20.47
C VAL A 191 -13.35 14.56 20.36
N GLN A 192 -12.82 14.99 21.51
CA GLN A 192 -11.70 15.92 21.57
C GLN A 192 -10.36 15.18 21.63
N PHE A 193 -9.35 15.73 20.96
CA PHE A 193 -7.98 15.21 20.90
C PHE A 193 -7.00 16.32 21.28
N GLU A 194 -5.81 15.96 21.77
CA GLU A 194 -4.70 16.91 21.80
C GLU A 194 -4.25 17.22 20.37
N ARG A 195 -3.73 18.43 20.13
CA ARG A 195 -3.29 18.85 18.79
C ARG A 195 -1.79 19.05 18.76
N ASN A 196 -1.09 18.30 17.91
CA ASN A 196 0.34 18.51 17.69
C ASN A 196 0.64 18.75 16.20
N SER A 197 1.50 19.72 15.91
CA SER A 197 1.85 20.13 14.55
C SER A 197 3.14 19.45 14.09
N ASN A 198 3.34 19.31 12.78
CA ASN A 198 4.62 18.91 12.20
C ASN A 198 5.17 17.52 12.64
N ILE A 199 4.39 16.66 13.31
CA ILE A 199 4.90 15.42 13.94
C ILE A 199 5.57 14.44 12.97
N PHE A 200 5.21 14.49 11.67
CA PHE A 200 5.84 13.67 10.62
C PHE A 200 6.81 14.48 9.73
N LYS A 201 7.03 15.78 9.98
CA LYS A 201 7.70 16.71 9.06
C LYS A 201 9.08 16.22 8.59
N THR A 202 9.93 15.80 9.52
CA THR A 202 11.29 15.33 9.23
C THR A 202 11.22 14.08 8.33
N TYR A 203 10.48 13.06 8.76
CA TYR A 203 10.26 11.82 8.00
C TYR A 203 9.77 12.10 6.57
N ILE A 204 8.72 12.92 6.44
CA ILE A 204 8.13 13.24 5.13
C ILE A 204 9.13 13.98 4.25
N ASN A 205 9.85 14.97 4.78
CA ASN A 205 10.85 15.74 4.03
C ASN A 205 12.03 14.86 3.57
N ASP A 206 12.56 14.01 4.45
CA ASP A 206 13.71 13.15 4.17
C ASP A 206 13.37 12.13 3.08
N PHE A 207 12.30 11.37 3.25
CA PHE A 207 11.88 10.38 2.26
C PHE A 207 11.35 11.03 0.97
N TYR A 208 10.75 12.23 1.01
CA TYR A 208 10.36 12.94 -0.22
C TYR A 208 11.56 13.46 -1.00
N SER A 209 12.59 13.99 -0.31
CA SER A 209 13.86 14.38 -0.93
C SER A 209 14.52 13.19 -1.62
N ILE A 210 14.61 12.04 -0.96
CA ILE A 210 15.14 10.80 -1.56
C ILE A 210 14.28 10.35 -2.76
N LYS A 211 12.94 10.37 -2.64
CA LYS A 211 12.01 10.04 -3.74
C LYS A 211 12.25 10.92 -4.97
N VAL A 212 12.46 12.23 -4.79
CA VAL A 212 12.66 13.18 -5.91
C VAL A 212 14.03 13.06 -6.54
N ASN A 213 15.09 12.95 -5.74
CA ASN A 213 16.48 13.02 -6.20
C ASN A 213 17.05 11.68 -6.68
N SER A 214 16.52 10.55 -6.20
CA SER A 214 17.02 9.21 -6.55
C SER A 214 16.22 8.55 -7.68
N LYS A 215 16.75 7.45 -8.24
CA LYS A 215 16.11 6.64 -9.29
C LYS A 215 16.04 5.16 -8.89
N GLY A 216 15.26 4.37 -9.62
CA GLY A 216 15.16 2.91 -9.44
C GLY A 216 14.78 2.52 -8.00
N ALA A 217 15.46 1.50 -7.49
CA ALA A 217 15.24 0.92 -6.16
C ALA A 217 15.14 1.93 -5.02
N GLU A 218 16.02 2.93 -4.96
CA GLU A 218 16.05 3.87 -3.84
C GLU A 218 14.82 4.80 -3.85
N ARG A 219 14.42 5.27 -5.03
CA ARG A 219 13.16 6.02 -5.21
C ARG A 219 11.94 5.16 -4.92
N ASN A 220 11.98 3.88 -5.29
CA ASN A 220 10.89 2.94 -5.00
C ASN A 220 10.75 2.67 -3.50
N LEU A 221 11.86 2.44 -2.78
CA LEU A 221 11.87 2.34 -1.32
C LEU A 221 11.34 3.63 -0.68
N ALA A 222 11.81 4.80 -1.10
CA ALA A 222 11.36 6.08 -0.54
C ALA A 222 9.87 6.38 -0.80
N LYS A 223 9.36 6.13 -2.02
CA LYS A 223 7.90 6.16 -2.31
C LYS A 223 7.16 5.20 -1.39
N LEU A 224 7.70 4.00 -1.17
CA LEU A 224 7.06 2.96 -0.39
C LEU A 224 7.06 3.26 1.11
N PHE A 225 8.12 3.85 1.68
CA PHE A 225 8.13 4.34 3.07
C PHE A 225 7.03 5.40 3.28
N LEU A 226 7.02 6.44 2.44
CA LEU A 226 6.01 7.51 2.44
C LEU A 226 4.57 6.98 2.40
N ASN A 227 4.28 6.00 1.53
CA ASN A 227 2.95 5.42 1.42
C ASN A 227 2.67 4.36 2.51
N SER A 228 3.68 3.68 3.04
CA SER A 228 3.52 2.60 4.04
C SER A 228 3.20 3.11 5.43
N LEU A 229 3.67 4.31 5.79
CA LEU A 229 3.36 4.93 7.08
C LEU A 229 1.83 5.06 7.22
N TYR A 230 1.16 5.72 6.27
CA TYR A 230 -0.31 5.77 6.20
C TYR A 230 -0.99 4.42 5.91
N GLY A 231 -0.30 3.48 5.26
CA GLY A 231 -0.81 2.13 5.00
C GLY A 231 -0.84 1.20 6.23
N ARG A 232 0.11 1.30 7.15
CA ARG A 232 0.16 0.53 8.41
C ARG A 232 -0.44 1.29 9.59
N MET A 233 -0.59 2.61 9.44
CA MET A 233 -1.69 3.30 10.08
C MET A 233 -2.99 2.50 9.77
N GLY A 234 -3.18 2.05 8.53
CA GLY A 234 -4.29 1.19 8.09
C GLY A 234 -4.66 -0.10 8.85
N ILE A 235 -3.92 -0.55 9.87
CA ILE A 235 -4.15 -1.87 10.48
C ILE A 235 -5.14 -1.81 11.65
N LYS A 236 -6.34 -2.38 11.42
CA LYS A 236 -7.21 -2.90 12.49
C LYS A 236 -6.38 -3.76 13.47
N PRO A 237 -6.64 -3.73 14.78
CA PRO A 237 -6.12 -4.76 15.68
C PRO A 237 -6.30 -6.16 15.10
N ILE A 238 -5.27 -6.99 15.24
CA ILE A 238 -5.32 -8.37 14.78
C ILE A 238 -6.01 -9.16 15.90
N ASP A 239 -7.27 -9.51 15.68
CA ASP A 239 -8.11 -10.18 16.66
C ASP A 239 -7.87 -11.71 16.72
N PHE A 240 -7.03 -12.26 15.82
CA PHE A 240 -6.81 -13.71 15.68
C PHE A 240 -5.35 -14.13 15.39
N GLU A 241 -4.95 -15.30 15.91
CA GLU A 241 -3.68 -15.97 15.62
C GLU A 241 -3.93 -17.23 14.77
N THR A 242 -3.32 -17.28 13.58
CA THR A 242 -3.37 -18.46 12.71
C THR A 242 -2.31 -19.46 13.14
N ILE A 243 -2.72 -20.66 13.56
CA ILE A 243 -1.83 -21.80 13.85
C ILE A 243 -1.84 -22.82 12.72
N PHE A 244 -0.74 -23.55 12.56
CA PHE A 244 -0.63 -24.71 11.67
C PHE A 244 -0.31 -25.94 12.51
N ILE A 245 -1.19 -26.93 12.50
CA ILE A 245 -1.15 -28.08 13.42
C ILE A 245 -1.44 -29.38 12.66
N ASN A 246 -0.89 -30.52 13.10
CA ASN A 246 -1.28 -31.81 12.54
C ASN A 246 -2.71 -32.17 13.00
N LYS A 247 -3.50 -32.82 12.15
CA LYS A 247 -4.85 -33.29 12.50
C LYS A 247 -4.89 -34.16 13.78
N LYS A 248 -3.80 -34.87 14.08
CA LYS A 248 -3.66 -35.73 15.26
C LYS A 248 -3.47 -34.98 16.57
N ASP A 249 -2.90 -33.77 16.50
CA ASP A 249 -2.55 -32.95 17.67
C ASP A 249 -3.62 -31.88 17.97
N PHE A 250 -4.67 -31.83 17.14
CA PHE A 250 -5.75 -30.85 17.24
C PHE A 250 -6.66 -31.11 18.44
N ASN A 251 -6.83 -30.09 19.29
CA ASN A 251 -7.75 -30.11 20.42
C ASN A 251 -9.08 -29.43 20.06
N PRO A 252 -10.22 -30.16 20.03
CA PRO A 252 -11.52 -29.61 19.63
C PRO A 252 -12.13 -28.61 20.62
N ASN A 253 -11.57 -28.46 21.83
CA ASN A 253 -12.07 -27.53 22.85
C ASN A 253 -11.56 -26.08 22.69
N LEU A 254 -10.89 -25.76 21.57
CA LEU A 254 -10.47 -24.41 21.24
C LEU A 254 -11.64 -23.59 20.68
N SER A 255 -11.75 -22.32 21.06
CA SER A 255 -12.60 -21.37 20.33
C SER A 255 -11.97 -21.07 18.99
N ILE A 256 -12.69 -21.30 17.89
CA ILE A 256 -12.15 -21.26 16.53
C ILE A 256 -12.98 -20.28 15.68
N LEU A 257 -12.29 -19.45 14.90
CA LEU A 257 -12.89 -18.48 13.98
C LEU A 257 -12.91 -19.02 12.54
N SER A 258 -11.89 -19.78 12.14
CA SER A 258 -11.79 -20.39 10.81
C SER A 258 -10.93 -21.67 10.85
N VAL A 259 -11.19 -22.59 9.92
CA VAL A 259 -10.34 -23.76 9.66
C VAL A 259 -10.18 -23.93 8.14
N MET A 260 -8.96 -24.18 7.69
CA MET A 260 -8.65 -24.69 6.35
C MET A 260 -7.90 -26.03 6.49
N GLU A 261 -8.39 -27.05 5.78
CA GLU A 261 -7.80 -28.38 5.80
C GLU A 261 -6.71 -28.54 4.72
N LEU A 262 -5.54 -29.08 5.09
CA LEU A 262 -4.36 -29.22 4.23
C LEU A 262 -3.72 -30.60 4.43
N ASP A 263 -4.23 -31.60 3.71
CA ASP A 263 -3.86 -33.02 3.80
C ASP A 263 -3.94 -33.59 5.23
N ASN A 264 -2.80 -33.71 5.91
CA ASN A 264 -2.68 -34.20 7.29
C ASN A 264 -2.65 -33.07 8.33
N HIS A 265 -2.81 -31.81 7.91
CA HIS A 265 -2.72 -30.63 8.74
C HIS A 265 -4.00 -29.78 8.69
N LEU A 266 -4.13 -28.91 9.68
CA LEU A 266 -5.14 -27.87 9.75
C LEU A 266 -4.43 -26.52 9.91
N LEU A 267 -4.87 -25.54 9.12
CA LEU A 267 -4.61 -24.13 9.36
C LEU A 267 -5.82 -23.58 10.12
N ILE A 268 -5.64 -23.02 11.31
CA ILE A 268 -6.74 -22.67 12.23
C ILE A 268 -6.56 -21.25 12.73
N ASP A 269 -7.59 -20.41 12.56
CA ASP A 269 -7.64 -19.07 13.14
C ASP A 269 -8.29 -19.15 14.53
N LEU A 270 -7.53 -18.77 15.56
CA LEU A 270 -7.96 -18.72 16.96
C LEU A 270 -8.09 -17.26 17.41
N PRO A 271 -9.08 -16.86 18.23
CA PRO A 271 -9.15 -15.51 18.76
C PRO A 271 -7.97 -15.24 19.71
N ILE A 272 -7.25 -14.13 19.51
CA ILE A 272 -6.14 -13.75 20.38
C ILE A 272 -6.69 -13.36 21.75
N SER A 273 -6.18 -13.98 22.81
CA SER A 273 -6.46 -13.51 24.17
C SER A 273 -5.87 -12.10 24.33
N TYR A 274 -6.72 -11.13 24.68
CA TYR A 274 -6.38 -9.70 24.72
C TYR A 274 -5.04 -9.40 25.43
N TYR A 275 -4.78 -10.11 26.52
CA TYR A 275 -3.55 -10.03 27.33
C TYR A 275 -2.26 -10.53 26.66
N LYS A 276 -2.32 -11.38 25.63
CA LYS A 276 -1.15 -11.77 24.80
C LYS A 276 -0.78 -10.70 23.78
N SER A 277 -1.72 -9.82 23.40
CA SER A 277 -1.47 -8.84 22.35
C SER A 277 -0.43 -7.81 22.82
N LYS A 278 0.68 -7.67 22.09
CA LYS A 278 1.41 -6.40 22.09
C LYS A 278 0.47 -5.40 21.44
N LYS A 279 -0.18 -4.55 22.24
CA LYS A 279 -1.14 -3.55 21.74
C LYS A 279 -0.50 -2.85 20.53
N PRO A 280 -1.07 -3.00 19.32
CA PRO A 280 -0.41 -2.49 18.13
C PRO A 280 -0.34 -0.96 18.26
N LEU A 281 0.80 -0.38 17.89
CA LEU A 281 1.01 1.07 17.93
C LEU A 281 0.14 1.71 16.84
N VAL A 282 -1.14 1.91 17.14
CA VAL A 282 -2.16 2.47 16.24
C VAL A 282 -2.94 3.59 16.91
N ASN A 283 -3.21 4.65 16.15
CA ASN A 283 -4.08 5.77 16.50
C ASN A 283 -4.95 6.08 15.29
N ILE A 284 -6.19 5.58 15.28
CA ILE A 284 -7.14 5.67 14.15
C ILE A 284 -7.46 7.13 13.77
N ALA A 285 -7.44 8.04 14.74
CA ALA A 285 -7.73 9.45 14.49
C ALA A 285 -6.64 10.14 13.65
N ILE A 286 -5.37 9.72 13.74
CA ILE A 286 -4.28 10.32 12.95
C ILE A 286 -4.57 10.16 11.45
N ALA A 287 -4.79 8.94 10.93
CA ALA A 287 -5.13 8.82 9.52
C ALA A 287 -6.58 9.25 9.20
N GLY A 288 -7.44 9.39 10.21
CA GLY A 288 -8.70 10.13 10.06
C GLY A 288 -8.43 11.55 9.58
N ALA A 289 -7.55 12.24 10.28
CA ALA A 289 -7.07 13.55 9.87
C ALA A 289 -6.28 13.52 8.55
N ILE A 290 -5.38 12.55 8.31
CA ILE A 290 -4.65 12.44 7.03
C ILE A 290 -5.63 12.32 5.86
N THR A 291 -6.63 11.43 5.93
CA THR A 291 -7.60 11.26 4.82
C THR A 291 -8.55 12.43 4.69
N ALA A 292 -8.96 13.06 5.79
CA ALA A 292 -9.71 14.32 5.79
C ALA A 292 -8.95 15.43 5.05
N TYR A 293 -7.70 15.68 5.43
CA TYR A 293 -6.86 16.66 4.75
C TYR A 293 -6.56 16.28 3.29
N SER A 294 -6.49 14.99 2.95
CA SER A 294 -6.42 14.53 1.55
C SER A 294 -7.69 14.88 0.77
N ARG A 295 -8.89 14.57 1.30
CA ARG A 295 -10.19 14.95 0.71
C ARG A 295 -10.31 16.46 0.54
N MET A 296 -10.04 17.23 1.59
CA MET A 296 -10.04 18.70 1.57
C MET A 296 -9.04 19.30 0.57
N HIS A 297 -7.95 18.61 0.26
CA HIS A 297 -6.98 19.07 -0.73
C HIS A 297 -7.43 18.74 -2.16
N ILE A 298 -7.84 17.49 -2.44
CA ILE A 298 -8.25 17.10 -3.79
C ILE A 298 -9.57 17.79 -4.23
N ASN A 299 -10.49 18.05 -3.29
CA ASN A 299 -11.75 18.76 -3.56
C ASN A 299 -11.58 20.20 -4.09
N LYS A 300 -10.40 20.83 -3.91
CA LYS A 300 -10.08 22.14 -4.50
C LYS A 300 -10.01 22.10 -6.02
N PHE A 301 -9.58 20.96 -6.56
CA PHE A 301 -9.40 20.75 -8.00
C PHE A 301 -10.67 20.23 -8.67
N LYS A 302 -11.55 19.54 -7.91
CA LYS A 302 -12.87 19.12 -8.39
C LYS A 302 -13.81 20.29 -8.68
N ASN A 303 -13.71 21.36 -7.91
CA ASN A 303 -14.65 22.49 -7.89
C ASN A 303 -14.05 23.78 -8.47
N ILE A 304 -13.21 23.68 -9.52
CA ILE A 304 -12.61 24.86 -10.16
C ILE A 304 -13.67 25.56 -11.03
N PRO A 305 -13.94 26.86 -10.82
CA PRO A 305 -14.90 27.59 -11.64
C PRO A 305 -14.55 27.51 -13.13
N ASN A 306 -15.54 27.14 -13.95
CA ASN A 306 -15.41 26.94 -15.40
C ASN A 306 -14.42 25.85 -15.85
N ASN A 307 -13.97 24.94 -14.97
CA ASN A 307 -13.20 23.75 -15.36
C ASN A 307 -13.83 22.49 -14.73
N LYS A 308 -14.63 21.76 -15.51
CA LYS A 308 -15.43 20.63 -15.04
C LYS A 308 -14.53 19.42 -14.70
N CYS A 309 -14.77 18.82 -13.55
CA CYS A 309 -14.18 17.54 -13.16
C CYS A 309 -15.06 16.38 -13.65
N TYR A 310 -14.46 15.40 -14.33
CA TYR A 310 -15.13 14.22 -14.88
C TYR A 310 -14.96 13.00 -13.95
N TYR A 311 -13.78 12.86 -13.33
CA TYR A 311 -13.40 11.71 -12.51
C TYR A 311 -12.39 12.09 -11.44
N THR A 312 -12.36 11.36 -10.32
CA THR A 312 -11.33 11.47 -9.29
C THR A 312 -11.13 10.12 -8.59
N ASP A 313 -9.87 9.70 -8.43
CA ASP A 313 -9.49 8.62 -7.53
C ASP A 313 -8.37 9.11 -6.61
N THR A 314 -8.70 9.23 -5.33
CA THR A 314 -7.82 9.44 -4.18
C THR A 314 -6.92 10.67 -4.28
N ASP A 315 -5.85 10.61 -5.07
CA ASP A 315 -4.91 11.68 -5.36
C ASP A 315 -4.92 12.20 -6.80
N SER A 316 -5.85 11.71 -7.64
CA SER A 316 -6.01 12.12 -9.05
C SER A 316 -7.31 12.87 -9.35
N VAL A 317 -7.28 13.68 -10.42
CA VAL A 317 -8.47 14.28 -11.07
C VAL A 317 -8.35 14.21 -12.59
N ILE A 318 -9.50 14.10 -13.27
CA ILE A 318 -9.63 14.29 -14.72
C ILE A 318 -10.49 15.54 -14.96
N LEU A 319 -9.95 16.50 -15.69
CA LEU A 319 -10.49 17.84 -15.88
C LEU A 319 -10.74 18.17 -17.36
N GLU A 320 -11.69 19.06 -17.61
CA GLU A 320 -12.03 19.55 -18.95
C GLU A 320 -10.93 20.41 -19.60
N LYS A 321 -10.17 21.14 -18.77
CA LYS A 321 -9.20 22.17 -19.20
C LYS A 321 -7.90 22.06 -18.43
N GLU A 322 -6.81 22.53 -19.03
CA GLU A 322 -5.47 22.55 -18.41
C GLU A 322 -5.49 23.29 -17.06
N LEU A 323 -4.80 22.75 -16.05
CA LEU A 323 -4.55 23.47 -14.80
C LEU A 323 -3.55 24.62 -15.00
N SER A 324 -3.70 25.67 -14.19
CA SER A 324 -2.74 26.78 -14.18
C SER A 324 -1.35 26.30 -13.75
N LYS A 325 -0.31 26.80 -14.43
CA LYS A 325 1.05 26.24 -14.40
C LYS A 325 1.79 26.46 -13.08
N ASP A 326 1.28 27.34 -12.22
CA ASP A 326 1.73 27.51 -10.83
C ASP A 326 1.34 26.34 -9.91
N LEU A 327 0.28 25.59 -10.27
CA LEU A 327 -0.21 24.42 -9.53
C LEU A 327 0.51 23.11 -9.93
N ILE A 328 1.30 23.13 -11.00
CA ILE A 328 1.95 21.95 -11.60
C ILE A 328 3.46 22.00 -11.33
N SER A 329 3.98 21.10 -10.49
CA SER A 329 5.42 21.03 -10.23
C SER A 329 5.90 19.66 -9.68
N LYS A 330 7.12 19.60 -9.14
CA LYS A 330 7.67 18.43 -8.43
C LYS A 330 7.66 18.58 -6.89
N LYS A 331 7.11 19.68 -6.36
CA LYS A 331 6.96 19.87 -4.90
C LYS A 331 5.92 18.91 -4.33
N LEU A 332 6.05 18.61 -3.05
CA LEU A 332 5.11 17.78 -2.30
C LEU A 332 3.75 18.49 -2.20
N GLY A 333 2.68 17.86 -2.69
CA GLY A 333 1.32 18.43 -2.72
C GLY A 333 0.94 19.26 -3.95
N ASP A 334 1.87 19.53 -4.88
CA ASP A 334 1.54 20.12 -6.18
C ASP A 334 1.04 19.04 -7.15
N MET A 335 0.33 19.40 -8.22
CA MET A 335 -0.03 18.49 -9.32
C MET A 335 1.19 18.21 -10.23
N LYS A 336 1.08 17.18 -11.08
CA LYS A 336 2.06 16.79 -12.12
C LYS A 336 1.35 16.03 -13.25
#